data_AF-G5QS49-F1
#
_entry.id   AF-G5QS49-F1
#
_cell.length_a   1.000
_cell.length_b   1.000
_cell.length_c   1.000
_cell.angle_alpha   90.00
_cell.angle_beta   90.00
_cell.angle_gamma   90.00
#
_symmetry.space_group_name_H-M   'P 1'
#
loop_
_entity.id
_entity.type
_entity.pdbx_description
1 polymer ?
#
loop_
_entity_poly.entity_id
_entity_poly.type
_entity_poly.pdbx_seq_one_letter_code
_entity_poly.pdbx_strand_id
1 'polypeptide(L)'
;MLTLDTLNTMLAVSEEGMVEEMILALLASPQLVIFFEKFPRLKNAVTADLPRWREALRSRLKDARVPPELMEEVMCYQQSQLLSTPQFIVQLPQILALLHRLHSPYAAQAKQLTESNSTFTPALHTLFLQRWRLSLVVQATTLNQQLLEEEREQLLSDVQERMTLSGQLEPTLAENDNAAGRLWDMSAGQLKRGDYQLIVKYGEFLAAQPELMQLAEQLGRSREAKSVPIPKKDAPMETFTEKRRADGNLSYTGTRTRYGAGAG
;
A
#
# COMPACT_ATOMS: atom_id res chain seq x y z
N MET A 1 -19.07 -0.70 -16.34
CA MET A 1 -18.88 -0.58 -14.89
C MET A 1 -18.35 0.81 -14.61
N LEU A 2 -18.99 1.60 -13.73
CA LEU A 2 -18.40 2.86 -13.27
C LEU A 2 -17.38 2.56 -12.17
N THR A 3 -16.18 3.10 -12.30
CA THR A 3 -15.16 3.12 -11.25
C THR A 3 -15.31 4.38 -10.39
N LEU A 4 -14.76 4.36 -9.19
CA LEU A 4 -14.80 5.51 -8.28
C LEU A 4 -14.12 6.74 -8.91
N ASP A 5 -13.09 6.54 -9.73
CA ASP A 5 -12.44 7.57 -10.54
C ASP A 5 -13.41 8.26 -11.53
N THR A 6 -14.25 7.49 -12.23
CA THR A 6 -15.27 8.08 -13.12
C THR A 6 -16.31 8.89 -12.35
N LEU A 7 -16.65 8.49 -11.13
CA LEU A 7 -17.58 9.21 -10.28
C LEU A 7 -16.95 10.49 -9.72
N ASN A 8 -15.71 10.41 -9.24
CA ASN A 8 -14.96 11.54 -8.69
C ASN A 8 -14.65 12.59 -9.76
N THR A 9 -14.29 12.18 -10.98
CA THR A 9 -14.14 13.09 -12.12
C THR A 9 -15.46 13.73 -12.55
N MET A 10 -16.58 13.00 -12.57
CA MET A 10 -17.90 13.54 -12.88
C MET A 10 -18.39 14.54 -11.83
N LEU A 11 -18.07 14.30 -10.55
CA LEU A 11 -18.47 15.15 -9.44
C LEU A 11 -17.44 16.26 -9.11
N ALA A 12 -16.27 16.23 -9.75
CA ALA A 12 -15.11 17.09 -9.49
C ALA A 12 -14.59 17.00 -8.05
N VAL A 13 -14.57 15.79 -7.49
CA VAL A 13 -14.04 15.51 -6.15
C VAL A 13 -12.52 15.33 -6.24
N SER A 14 -11.77 16.11 -5.45
CA SER A 14 -10.31 16.05 -5.43
C SER A 14 -9.81 14.93 -4.52
N GLU A 15 -9.27 13.87 -5.10
CA GLU A 15 -8.69 12.74 -4.37
C GLU A 15 -7.33 13.08 -3.74
N GLU A 16 -6.61 14.05 -4.30
CA GLU A 16 -5.21 14.32 -3.94
C GLU A 16 -5.06 14.81 -2.50
N GLY A 17 -5.92 15.74 -2.05
CA GLY A 17 -5.90 16.22 -0.66
C GLY A 17 -6.25 15.13 0.36
N MET A 18 -7.17 14.21 0.01
CA MET A 18 -7.61 13.15 0.93
C MET A 18 -6.49 12.13 1.21
N VAL A 19 -5.67 11.80 0.19
CA VAL A 19 -4.52 10.90 0.37
C VAL A 19 -3.43 11.55 1.23
N GLU A 20 -3.20 12.85 1.09
CA GLU A 20 -2.22 13.57 1.93
C GLU A 20 -2.65 13.65 3.38
N GLU A 21 -3.92 14.00 3.63
CA GLU A 21 -4.50 14.03 4.97
C GLU A 21 -4.41 12.66 5.66
N MET A 22 -4.70 11.58 4.93
CA MET A 22 -4.62 10.21 5.46
C MET A 22 -3.19 9.84 5.88
N ILE A 23 -2.17 10.21 5.09
CA ILE A 23 -0.77 9.93 5.40
C ILE A 23 -0.28 10.76 6.58
N LEU A 24 -0.69 12.03 6.66
CA LEU A 24 -0.40 12.86 7.82
C LEU A 24 -1.03 12.27 9.08
N ALA A 25 -2.28 11.81 8.98
CA ALA A 25 -2.99 11.17 10.08
C ALA A 25 -2.34 9.84 10.49
N LEU A 26 -1.86 9.04 9.53
CA LEU A 26 -1.08 7.83 9.81
C LEU A 26 0.19 8.17 10.59
N LEU A 27 1.00 9.11 10.10
CA LEU A 27 2.26 9.51 10.75
C LEU A 27 2.05 10.16 12.12
N ALA A 28 0.91 10.81 12.33
CA ALA A 28 0.50 11.39 13.61
C ALA A 28 -0.05 10.35 14.61
N SER A 29 -0.17 9.08 14.22
CA SER A 29 -0.65 8.02 15.11
C SER A 29 0.26 7.91 16.35
N PRO A 30 -0.28 7.99 17.58
CA PRO A 30 0.51 7.98 18.81
C PRO A 30 1.49 6.81 18.91
N GLN A 31 1.10 5.65 18.36
CA GLN A 31 1.92 4.45 18.38
C GLN A 31 3.17 4.58 17.52
N LEU A 32 3.06 5.20 16.33
CA LEU A 32 4.20 5.45 15.45
C LEU A 32 5.10 6.54 16.03
N VAL A 33 4.52 7.60 16.61
CA VAL A 33 5.27 8.70 17.23
C VAL A 33 6.16 8.18 18.35
N ILE A 34 5.61 7.43 19.31
CA ILE A 34 6.37 6.85 20.43
C ILE A 34 7.45 5.88 19.93
N PHE A 35 7.17 5.13 18.86
CA PHE A 35 8.14 4.20 18.27
C PHE A 35 9.28 4.94 17.57
N PHE A 36 9.00 6.00 16.81
CA PHE A 36 10.02 6.80 16.14
C PHE A 36 10.94 7.54 17.11
N GLU A 37 10.45 7.92 18.29
CA GLU A 37 11.30 8.44 19.37
C GLU A 37 12.29 7.39 19.88
N LYS A 38 11.85 6.13 19.98
CA LYS A 38 12.71 5.02 20.43
C LYS A 38 13.70 4.57 19.36
N PHE A 39 13.29 4.59 18.08
CA PHE A 39 14.04 4.01 16.97
C PHE A 39 14.13 4.97 15.77
N PRO A 40 15.00 6.00 15.83
CA PRO A 40 15.09 7.05 14.81
C PRO A 40 15.60 6.53 13.45
N ARG A 41 16.34 5.42 13.42
CA ARG A 41 16.82 4.80 12.18
C ARG A 41 15.67 4.16 11.38
N LEU A 42 14.71 3.54 12.07
CA LEU A 42 13.51 2.95 11.44
C LEU A 42 12.54 4.02 10.93
N LYS A 43 12.53 5.21 11.53
CA LYS A 43 11.81 6.37 11.00
C LYS A 43 12.24 6.68 9.56
N ASN A 44 13.54 6.71 9.30
CA ASN A 44 14.07 7.00 7.95
C ASN A 44 13.64 5.93 6.93
N ALA A 45 13.62 4.66 7.35
CA ALA A 45 13.16 3.55 6.50
C ALA A 45 11.67 3.64 6.19
N VAL A 46 10.82 3.97 7.17
CA VAL A 46 9.38 4.20 6.96
C VAL A 46 9.12 5.40 6.05
N THR A 47 9.87 6.50 6.22
CA THR A 47 9.72 7.68 5.34
C THR A 47 10.12 7.39 3.89
N ALA A 48 10.99 6.40 3.65
CA ALA A 48 11.34 5.96 2.31
C ALA A 48 10.22 5.15 1.64
N ASP A 49 9.37 4.47 2.42
CA ASP A 49 8.21 3.71 1.93
C ASP A 49 6.97 4.59 1.64
N LEU A 50 6.93 5.80 2.19
CA LEU A 50 5.80 6.74 2.06
C LEU A 50 5.35 7.00 0.61
N PRO A 51 6.26 7.24 -0.37
CA PRO A 51 5.88 7.44 -1.77
C PRO A 51 5.23 6.19 -2.40
N ARG A 52 5.67 5.00 -1.99
CA ARG A 52 5.09 3.74 -2.47
C ARG A 52 3.68 3.54 -1.94
N TRP A 53 3.45 3.87 -0.66
CA TRP A 53 2.11 3.82 -0.07
C TRP A 53 1.16 4.83 -0.71
N ARG A 54 1.63 6.04 -1.02
CA ARG A 54 0.87 7.04 -1.80
C ARG A 54 0.34 6.45 -3.11
N GLU A 55 1.22 5.82 -3.87
CA GLU A 55 0.84 5.27 -5.17
C GLU A 55 -0.10 4.07 -5.02
N ALA A 56 0.11 3.22 -4.02
CA ALA A 56 -0.78 2.11 -3.72
C ALA A 56 -2.19 2.57 -3.32
N LEU A 57 -2.30 3.62 -2.50
CA LEU A 57 -3.60 4.20 -2.11
C LEU A 57 -4.32 4.83 -3.31
N ARG A 58 -3.56 5.53 -4.18
CA ARG A 58 -4.11 6.11 -5.42
C ARG A 58 -4.64 5.03 -6.36
N SER A 59 -3.92 3.93 -6.55
CA SER A 59 -4.39 2.84 -7.41
C SER A 59 -5.61 2.14 -6.80
N ARG A 60 -5.62 1.92 -5.48
CA ARG A 60 -6.75 1.33 -4.76
C ARG A 60 -8.01 2.19 -4.82
N LEU A 61 -7.89 3.50 -4.67
CA LEU A 61 -9.02 4.43 -4.85
C LEU A 61 -9.59 4.34 -6.27
N LYS A 62 -8.74 4.25 -7.30
CA LYS A 62 -9.18 4.13 -8.70
C LYS A 62 -9.89 2.81 -8.99
N ASP A 63 -9.40 1.73 -8.40
CA ASP A 63 -9.92 0.36 -8.60
C ASP A 63 -11.14 0.05 -7.71
N ALA A 64 -11.39 0.86 -6.68
CA ALA A 64 -12.50 0.68 -5.76
C ALA A 64 -13.85 0.77 -6.48
N ARG A 65 -14.74 -0.17 -6.14
CA ARG A 65 -16.06 -0.27 -6.74
C ARG A 65 -17.03 0.65 -6.02
N VAL A 66 -17.78 1.42 -6.80
CA VAL A 66 -18.88 2.22 -6.30
C VAL A 66 -20.03 1.28 -5.87
N PRO A 67 -20.66 1.50 -4.70
CA PRO A 67 -21.86 0.77 -4.32
C PRO A 67 -22.93 0.82 -5.41
N PRO A 68 -23.65 -0.28 -5.68
CA PRO A 68 -24.65 -0.33 -6.75
C PRO A 68 -25.76 0.72 -6.55
N GLU A 69 -26.12 1.01 -5.30
CA GLU A 69 -27.11 2.03 -4.93
C GLU A 69 -26.70 3.43 -5.39
N LEU A 70 -25.45 3.82 -5.11
CA LEU A 70 -24.90 5.12 -5.53
C LEU A 70 -24.74 5.17 -7.06
N MET A 71 -24.42 4.04 -7.70
CA MET A 71 -24.35 3.96 -9.15
C MET A 71 -25.71 4.21 -9.81
N GLU A 72 -26.78 3.58 -9.31
CA GLU A 72 -28.15 3.82 -9.78
C GLU A 72 -28.56 5.28 -9.59
N GLU A 73 -28.21 5.89 -8.45
CA GLU A 73 -28.51 7.29 -8.16
C GLU A 73 -27.80 8.25 -9.14
N VAL A 74 -26.49 8.04 -9.36
CA VAL A 74 -25.69 8.86 -10.29
C VAL A 74 -26.19 8.71 -11.73
N MET A 75 -26.60 7.51 -12.14
CA MET A 75 -27.21 7.28 -13.46
C MET A 75 -28.52 8.04 -13.62
N CYS A 76 -29.38 8.00 -12.61
CA CYS A 76 -30.63 8.76 -12.60
C CYS A 76 -30.35 10.28 -12.67
N TYR A 77 -29.35 10.75 -11.91
CA TYR A 77 -28.92 12.13 -11.94
C TYR A 77 -28.43 12.57 -13.33
N GLN A 78 -27.58 11.78 -14.00
CA GLN A 78 -27.12 12.08 -15.36
C GLN A 78 -28.26 12.15 -16.38
N GLN A 79 -29.22 11.23 -16.29
CA GLN A 79 -30.40 11.26 -17.15
C GLN A 79 -31.22 12.52 -16.90
N SER A 80 -31.40 12.90 -15.63
CA SER A 80 -32.15 14.10 -15.25
C SER A 80 -31.50 15.41 -15.71
N GLN A 81 -30.17 15.45 -15.82
CA GLN A 81 -29.45 16.62 -16.36
C GLN A 81 -29.74 16.87 -17.84
N LEU A 82 -30.05 15.82 -18.61
CA LEU A 82 -30.34 15.92 -20.05
C LEU A 82 -31.80 16.30 -20.33
N LEU A 83 -32.68 16.25 -19.32
CA LEU A 83 -34.09 16.54 -19.48
C LEU A 83 -34.37 18.05 -19.50
N SER A 84 -35.29 18.47 -20.35
CA SER A 84 -35.88 19.81 -20.27
C SER A 84 -36.83 19.93 -19.08
N THR A 85 -37.05 21.14 -18.55
CA THR A 85 -37.96 21.39 -17.42
C THR A 85 -39.34 20.71 -17.54
N PRO A 86 -40.07 20.76 -18.68
CA PRO A 86 -41.36 20.07 -18.79
C PRO A 86 -41.24 18.54 -18.73
N GLN A 87 -40.18 17.97 -19.31
CA GLN A 87 -39.93 16.52 -19.24
C GLN A 87 -39.54 16.10 -17.82
N PHE A 88 -38.74 16.92 -17.14
CA PHE A 88 -38.35 16.71 -15.76
C PHE A 88 -39.57 16.67 -14.84
N ILE A 89 -40.54 17.58 -15.00
CA ILE A 89 -41.77 17.61 -14.20
C ILE A 89 -42.57 16.29 -14.34
N VAL A 90 -42.64 15.72 -15.55
CA VAL A 90 -43.33 14.44 -15.79
C VAL A 90 -42.60 13.27 -15.13
N GLN A 91 -41.26 13.29 -15.14
CA GLN A 91 -40.43 12.23 -14.56
C GLN A 91 -40.20 12.38 -13.05
N LEU A 92 -40.50 13.55 -12.48
CA LEU A 92 -40.24 13.90 -11.09
C LEU A 92 -40.84 12.90 -10.06
N PRO A 93 -42.08 12.40 -10.21
CA PRO A 93 -42.61 11.40 -9.28
C PRO A 93 -41.81 10.08 -9.31
N GLN A 94 -41.30 9.69 -10.49
CA GLN A 94 -40.48 8.49 -10.64
C GLN A 94 -39.10 8.69 -10.00
N ILE A 95 -38.49 9.87 -10.20
CA ILE A 95 -37.21 10.25 -9.57
C ILE A 95 -37.34 10.24 -8.04
N LEU A 96 -38.40 10.81 -7.48
CA LEU A 96 -38.63 10.82 -6.03
C LEU A 96 -38.83 9.41 -5.44
N ALA A 97 -39.52 8.52 -6.18
CA ALA A 97 -39.70 7.13 -5.79
C ALA A 97 -38.37 6.36 -5.79
N LEU A 98 -37.53 6.58 -6.81
CA LEU A 98 -36.18 5.99 -6.86
C LEU A 98 -35.31 6.50 -5.71
N LEU A 99 -35.30 7.80 -5.44
CA LEU A 99 -34.54 8.39 -4.32
C LEU A 99 -34.96 7.84 -2.95
N HIS A 100 -36.27 7.63 -2.74
CA HIS A 100 -36.77 7.00 -1.51
C HIS A 100 -36.36 5.53 -1.41
N ARG A 101 -36.41 4.78 -2.51
CA ARG A 101 -36.01 3.36 -2.55
C ARG A 101 -34.52 3.18 -2.28
N LEU A 102 -33.69 4.08 -2.80
CA LEU A 102 -32.23 4.05 -2.62
C LEU A 102 -31.78 4.66 -1.30
N HIS A 103 -32.71 5.07 -0.42
CA HIS A 103 -32.43 5.73 0.85
C HIS A 103 -31.46 6.92 0.71
N SER A 104 -31.57 7.67 -0.39
CA SER A 104 -30.71 8.83 -0.64
C SER A 104 -30.92 9.91 0.43
N PRO A 105 -29.86 10.52 0.97
CA PRO A 105 -29.96 11.62 1.93
C PRO A 105 -30.63 12.87 1.33
N TYR A 106 -30.69 12.97 0.00
CA TYR A 106 -31.42 14.03 -0.69
C TYR A 106 -32.93 13.77 -0.77
N ALA A 107 -33.42 12.54 -0.57
CA ALA A 107 -34.82 12.17 -0.79
C ALA A 107 -35.81 13.03 0.02
N ALA A 108 -35.49 13.31 1.29
CA ALA A 108 -36.33 14.15 2.15
C ALA A 108 -36.37 15.61 1.67
N GLN A 109 -35.22 16.17 1.29
CA GLN A 109 -35.12 17.54 0.79
C GLN A 109 -35.81 17.70 -0.58
N ALA A 110 -35.66 16.69 -1.44
CA ALA A 110 -36.29 16.63 -2.75
C ALA A 110 -37.82 16.65 -2.64
N LYS A 111 -38.38 15.86 -1.72
CA LYS A 111 -39.82 15.80 -1.44
C LYS A 111 -40.33 17.11 -0.84
N GLN A 112 -39.59 17.70 0.09
CA GLN A 112 -39.96 19.00 0.65
C GLN A 112 -40.00 20.10 -0.43
N LEU A 113 -39.02 20.10 -1.35
CA LEU A 113 -38.96 21.08 -2.44
C LEU A 113 -40.16 20.98 -3.40
N THR A 114 -40.69 19.79 -3.60
CA THR A 114 -41.81 19.55 -4.52
C THR A 114 -43.15 19.78 -3.86
N GLU A 115 -43.29 19.49 -2.57
CA GLU A 115 -44.49 19.77 -1.78
C GLU A 115 -44.65 21.27 -1.48
N SER A 116 -43.54 22.01 -1.28
CA SER A 116 -43.59 23.44 -0.94
C SER A 116 -43.90 24.36 -2.13
N ASN A 117 -43.84 23.86 -3.37
CA ASN A 117 -43.97 24.69 -4.58
C ASN A 117 -45.12 24.18 -5.46
N SER A 118 -46.17 24.99 -5.61
CA SER A 118 -47.35 24.67 -6.43
C SER A 118 -47.08 24.69 -7.94
N THR A 119 -46.08 25.45 -8.40
CA THR A 119 -45.62 25.48 -9.79
C THR A 119 -44.11 25.26 -9.87
N PHE A 120 -43.70 24.28 -10.67
CA PHE A 120 -42.29 23.94 -10.83
C PHE A 120 -41.66 24.80 -11.92
N THR A 121 -40.90 25.83 -11.51
CA THR A 121 -40.25 26.77 -12.43
C THR A 121 -38.87 26.25 -12.89
N PRO A 122 -38.32 26.77 -14.01
CA PRO A 122 -36.96 26.43 -14.44
C PRO A 122 -35.89 26.70 -13.38
N ALA A 123 -36.07 27.72 -12.54
CA ALA A 123 -35.16 28.03 -11.43
C ALA A 123 -35.17 26.93 -10.36
N LEU A 124 -36.35 26.40 -10.02
CA LEU A 124 -36.48 25.27 -9.10
C LEU A 124 -35.89 23.98 -9.68
N HIS A 125 -36.01 23.78 -11.00
CA HIS A 125 -35.35 22.68 -11.69
C HIS A 125 -33.82 22.75 -11.54
N THR A 126 -33.21 23.92 -11.80
CA THR A 126 -31.77 24.10 -11.61
C THR A 126 -31.37 23.90 -10.15
N LEU A 127 -32.12 24.45 -9.20
CA LEU A 127 -31.83 24.32 -7.77
C LEU A 127 -31.94 22.86 -7.29
N PHE A 128 -32.91 22.09 -7.81
CA PHE A 128 -33.05 20.68 -7.51
C PHE A 128 -31.81 19.90 -7.95
N LEU A 129 -31.34 20.10 -9.19
CA LEU A 129 -30.15 19.44 -9.71
C LEU A 129 -28.87 19.85 -8.96
N GLN A 130 -28.78 21.12 -8.53
CA GLN A 130 -27.64 21.60 -7.75
C GLN A 130 -27.59 20.96 -6.35
N ARG A 131 -28.72 20.91 -5.63
CA ARG A 131 -28.79 20.28 -4.31
C ARG A 131 -28.55 18.78 -4.39
N TRP A 132 -29.09 18.13 -5.42
CA TRP A 132 -28.82 16.72 -5.67
C TRP A 132 -27.33 16.47 -5.93
N ARG A 133 -26.69 17.30 -6.78
CA ARG A 133 -25.23 17.22 -7.01
C ARG A 133 -24.44 17.32 -5.72
N LEU A 134 -24.76 18.30 -4.86
CA LEU A 134 -24.08 18.48 -3.59
C LEU A 134 -24.23 17.25 -2.69
N SER A 135 -25.42 16.66 -2.64
CA SER A 135 -25.65 15.41 -1.91
C SER A 135 -24.78 14.27 -2.44
N LEU A 136 -24.73 14.08 -3.77
CA LEU A 136 -23.91 13.06 -4.41
C LEU A 136 -22.41 13.29 -4.14
N VAL A 137 -21.95 14.54 -4.20
CA VAL A 137 -20.58 14.92 -3.85
C VAL A 137 -20.27 14.53 -2.41
N VAL A 138 -21.15 14.84 -1.46
CA VAL A 138 -20.96 14.50 -0.04
C VAL A 138 -20.94 12.98 0.17
N GLN A 139 -21.84 12.24 -0.47
CA GLN A 139 -21.85 10.77 -0.41
C GLN A 139 -20.56 10.18 -0.98
N ALA A 140 -20.10 10.67 -2.14
CA ALA A 140 -18.86 10.25 -2.77
C ALA A 140 -17.64 10.53 -1.89
N THR A 141 -17.54 11.74 -1.32
CA THR A 141 -16.45 12.09 -0.41
C THR A 141 -16.46 11.25 0.85
N THR A 142 -17.65 10.97 1.41
CA THR A 142 -17.77 10.13 2.62
C THR A 142 -17.33 8.70 2.34
N LEU A 143 -17.71 8.15 1.18
CA LEU A 143 -17.28 6.84 0.74
C LEU A 143 -15.75 6.78 0.52
N ASN A 144 -15.18 7.78 -0.15
CA ASN A 144 -13.73 7.89 -0.33
C ASN A 144 -13.01 7.92 1.03
N GLN A 145 -13.52 8.69 1.99
CA GLN A 145 -12.95 8.77 3.34
C GLN A 145 -13.05 7.44 4.10
N GLN A 146 -14.18 6.75 4.02
CA GLN A 146 -14.35 5.43 4.66
C GLN A 146 -13.35 4.41 4.10
N LEU A 147 -13.21 4.35 2.77
CA LEU A 147 -12.24 3.47 2.13
C LEU A 147 -10.81 3.81 2.55
N LEU A 148 -10.46 5.10 2.57
CA LEU A 148 -9.14 5.54 3.02
C LEU A 148 -8.87 5.22 4.49
N GLU A 149 -9.87 5.34 5.36
CA GLU A 149 -9.72 5.00 6.78
C GLU A 149 -9.52 3.48 6.97
N GLU A 150 -10.26 2.65 6.23
CA GLU A 150 -10.05 1.19 6.21
C GLU A 150 -8.62 0.83 5.77
N GLU A 151 -8.13 1.43 4.68
CA GLU A 151 -6.77 1.21 4.19
C GLU A 151 -5.72 1.74 5.16
N ARG A 152 -5.99 2.86 5.83
CA ARG A 152 -5.13 3.41 6.87
C ARG A 152 -5.01 2.46 8.06
N GLU A 153 -6.11 1.89 8.54
CA GLU A 153 -6.11 0.93 9.64
C GLU A 153 -5.32 -0.33 9.28
N GLN A 154 -5.52 -0.86 8.06
CA GLN A 154 -4.75 -2.00 7.57
C GLN A 154 -3.25 -1.68 7.51
N LEU A 155 -2.88 -0.55 6.92
CA LEU A 155 -1.48 -0.14 6.79
C LEU A 155 -0.85 0.14 8.15
N LEU A 156 -1.60 0.73 9.09
CA LEU A 156 -1.17 0.95 10.46
C LEU A 156 -0.91 -0.39 11.17
N SER A 157 -1.78 -1.38 11.00
CA SER A 157 -1.59 -2.74 11.53
C SER A 157 -0.33 -3.37 10.94
N ASP A 158 -0.17 -3.34 9.61
CA ASP A 158 1.00 -3.91 8.93
C ASP A 158 2.31 -3.25 9.38
N VAL A 159 2.33 -1.92 9.48
CA VAL A 159 3.49 -1.16 9.96
C VAL A 159 3.78 -1.50 11.42
N GLN A 160 2.77 -1.63 12.28
CA GLN A 160 2.96 -2.04 13.67
C GLN A 160 3.53 -3.46 13.78
N GLU A 161 3.02 -4.42 13.02
CA GLU A 161 3.58 -5.77 12.99
C GLU A 161 5.05 -5.72 12.58
N ARG A 162 5.39 -5.02 11.49
CA ARG A 162 6.78 -4.83 11.04
C ARG A 162 7.66 -4.13 12.07
N MET A 163 7.13 -3.13 12.78
CA MET A 163 7.83 -2.42 13.86
C MET A 163 8.13 -3.33 15.05
N THR A 164 7.17 -4.15 15.47
CA THR A 164 7.40 -5.12 16.56
C THR A 164 8.49 -6.13 16.19
N LEU A 165 8.50 -6.59 14.94
CA LEU A 165 9.50 -7.53 14.43
C LEU A 165 10.90 -6.88 14.34
N SER A 166 10.99 -5.68 13.77
CA SER A 166 12.26 -4.97 13.61
C SER A 166 12.84 -4.53 14.97
N GLY A 167 11.99 -4.03 15.88
CA GLY A 167 12.41 -3.59 17.21
C GLY A 167 12.93 -4.74 18.10
N GLN A 168 12.41 -5.97 17.93
CA GLN A 168 12.94 -7.15 18.62
C GLN A 168 14.32 -7.57 18.12
N LEU A 169 14.65 -7.27 16.86
CA LEU A 169 15.91 -7.66 16.23
C LEU A 169 17.01 -6.59 16.34
N GLU A 170 16.63 -5.33 16.59
CA GLU A 170 17.56 -4.23 16.77
C GLU A 170 18.62 -4.43 17.87
N PRO A 171 18.30 -4.89 19.10
CA PRO A 171 19.33 -5.08 20.13
C PRO A 171 20.37 -6.15 19.74
N THR A 172 20.01 -7.11 18.89
CA THR A 172 20.94 -8.16 18.42
C THR A 172 21.85 -7.70 17.27
N LEU A 173 21.53 -6.57 16.63
CA LEU A 173 22.19 -6.09 15.41
C LEU A 173 22.62 -4.61 15.49
N ALA A 174 22.55 -4.03 16.70
CA ALA A 174 22.80 -2.61 16.99
C ALA A 174 24.21 -2.12 16.58
N GLU A 175 25.17 -3.05 16.44
CA GLU A 175 26.55 -2.75 16.05
C GLU A 175 26.71 -2.38 14.57
N ASN A 176 25.69 -2.59 13.72
CA ASN A 176 25.74 -2.26 12.30
C ASN A 176 24.75 -1.14 11.94
N ASP A 177 25.28 0.04 11.60
CA ASP A 177 24.50 1.21 11.20
C ASP A 177 23.54 0.95 10.02
N ASN A 178 23.85 -0.01 9.16
CA ASN A 178 23.04 -0.40 8.00
C ASN A 178 22.04 -1.55 8.30
N ALA A 179 22.12 -2.20 9.46
CA ALA A 179 21.28 -3.37 9.76
C ALA A 179 19.81 -3.00 9.97
N ALA A 180 19.51 -1.85 10.59
CA ALA A 180 18.14 -1.43 10.85
C ALA A 180 17.30 -1.23 9.56
N GLY A 181 17.90 -0.60 8.54
CA GLY A 181 17.26 -0.46 7.22
C GLY A 181 17.10 -1.80 6.50
N ARG A 182 18.12 -2.66 6.56
CA ARG A 182 18.04 -4.02 5.97
C ARG A 182 17.01 -4.91 6.69
N LEU A 183 16.85 -4.80 8.00
CA LEU A 183 15.82 -5.50 8.77
C LEU A 183 14.42 -5.00 8.40
N TRP A 184 14.27 -3.70 8.18
CA TRP A 184 13.04 -3.12 7.67
C TRP A 184 12.70 -3.65 6.28
N ASP A 185 13.68 -3.70 5.38
CA ASP A 185 13.50 -4.26 4.03
C ASP A 185 13.22 -5.77 4.06
N MET A 186 13.89 -6.52 4.95
CA MET A 186 13.60 -7.94 5.16
C MET A 186 12.19 -8.15 5.72
N SER A 187 11.72 -7.26 6.60
CA SER A 187 10.32 -7.26 7.07
C SER A 187 9.29 -6.90 6.01
N ALA A 188 9.72 -6.32 4.87
CA ALA A 188 8.86 -6.09 3.72
C ALA A 188 8.62 -7.36 2.89
N GLY A 189 9.48 -8.39 3.04
CA GLY A 189 9.29 -9.70 2.42
C GLY A 189 8.30 -10.57 3.20
N GLN A 190 7.63 -11.52 2.51
CA GLN A 190 6.78 -12.54 3.15
C GLN A 190 7.61 -13.55 3.96
N LEU A 191 8.28 -13.10 5.02
CA LEU A 191 8.89 -13.99 6.00
C LEU A 191 7.79 -14.46 6.95
N LYS A 192 7.67 -15.78 7.12
CA LYS A 192 6.67 -16.34 8.02
C LYS A 192 7.11 -16.05 9.46
N ARG A 193 6.16 -15.80 10.38
CA ARG A 193 6.43 -15.53 11.81
C ARG A 193 7.43 -16.52 12.47
N GLY A 194 7.50 -17.75 12.00
CA GLY A 194 8.45 -18.77 12.47
C GLY A 194 9.92 -18.49 12.11
N ASP A 195 10.20 -17.81 11.01
CA ASP A 195 11.56 -17.55 10.53
C ASP A 195 12.25 -16.47 11.40
N TYR A 196 11.48 -15.52 11.93
CA TYR A 196 11.97 -14.46 12.81
C TYR A 196 12.39 -14.96 14.19
N GLN A 197 11.61 -15.86 14.79
CA GLN A 197 11.99 -16.45 16.09
C GLN A 197 13.31 -17.20 16.00
N LEU A 198 13.60 -17.79 14.84
CA LEU A 198 14.86 -18.46 14.60
C LEU A 198 16.01 -17.45 14.48
N ILE A 199 15.80 -16.32 13.79
CA ILE A 199 16.79 -15.22 13.69
C ILE A 199 17.07 -14.63 15.08
N VAL A 200 16.06 -14.38 15.92
CA VAL A 200 16.23 -13.90 17.29
C VAL A 200 17.05 -14.89 18.12
N LYS A 201 16.71 -16.19 18.07
CA LYS A 201 17.46 -17.24 18.77
C LYS A 201 18.91 -17.35 18.32
N TYR A 202 19.17 -17.20 17.01
CA TYR A 202 20.53 -17.16 16.50
C TYR A 202 21.27 -15.88 16.94
N GLY A 203 20.60 -14.74 17.00
CA GLY A 203 21.16 -13.50 17.54
C GLY A 203 21.56 -13.63 19.01
N GLU A 204 20.68 -14.17 19.85
CA GLU A 204 20.98 -14.47 21.26
C GLU A 204 22.14 -15.48 21.39
N PHE A 205 22.15 -16.51 20.54
CA PHE A 205 23.21 -17.52 20.52
C PHE A 205 24.58 -16.94 20.12
N LEU A 206 24.60 -16.03 19.13
CA LEU A 206 25.83 -15.35 18.71
C LEU A 206 26.31 -14.36 19.77
N ALA A 207 25.41 -13.64 20.43
CA ALA A 207 25.76 -12.76 21.55
C ALA A 207 26.35 -13.54 22.74
N ALA A 208 25.90 -14.78 22.97
CA ALA A 208 26.46 -15.67 24.00
C ALA A 208 27.86 -16.21 23.66
N GLN A 209 28.33 -16.12 22.41
CA GLN A 209 29.58 -16.72 21.94
C GLN A 209 30.45 -15.73 21.13
N PRO A 210 31.37 -15.00 21.77
CA PRO A 210 32.15 -13.94 21.11
C PRO A 210 33.11 -14.46 20.03
N GLU A 211 33.58 -15.72 20.11
CA GLU A 211 34.44 -16.32 19.10
C GLU A 211 33.70 -16.58 17.78
N LEU A 212 32.43 -17.02 17.85
CA LEU A 212 31.59 -17.20 16.65
C LEU A 212 31.20 -15.86 16.03
N MET A 213 31.06 -14.82 16.85
CA MET A 213 30.81 -13.47 16.38
C MET A 213 31.98 -12.93 15.55
N GLN A 214 33.22 -13.11 16.02
CA GLN A 214 34.42 -12.73 15.26
C GLN A 214 34.55 -13.50 13.94
N LEU A 215 34.23 -14.79 13.93
CA LEU A 215 34.22 -15.61 12.71
C LEU A 215 33.11 -15.17 11.74
N ALA A 216 31.90 -14.87 12.24
CA ALA A 216 30.80 -14.38 11.44
C ALA A 216 31.11 -13.00 10.83
N GLU A 217 31.78 -12.13 11.57
CA GLU A 217 32.23 -10.83 11.09
C GLU A 217 33.32 -10.96 10.01
N GLN A 218 34.29 -11.85 10.20
CA GLN A 218 35.29 -12.17 9.19
C GLN A 218 34.67 -12.77 7.91
N LEU A 219 33.64 -13.60 8.05
CA LEU A 219 32.88 -14.18 6.93
C LEU A 219 31.96 -13.16 6.23
N GLY A 220 31.37 -12.22 6.98
CA GLY A 220 30.57 -11.11 6.45
C GLY A 220 31.43 -10.14 5.64
N ARG A 221 32.56 -9.71 6.19
CA ARG A 221 33.53 -8.83 5.51
C ARG A 221 34.16 -9.48 4.29
N SER A 222 34.39 -10.79 4.31
CA SER A 222 34.94 -11.50 3.13
C SER A 222 33.92 -11.71 2.00
N ARG A 223 32.62 -11.59 2.26
CA ARG A 223 31.59 -11.45 1.21
C ARG A 223 31.55 -10.04 0.65
N GLU A 224 31.65 -9.00 1.48
CA GLU A 224 31.72 -7.61 1.03
C GLU A 224 32.99 -7.34 0.20
N ALA A 225 34.13 -7.95 0.56
CA ALA A 225 35.37 -7.88 -0.20
C ALA A 225 35.31 -8.59 -1.56
N LYS A 226 34.45 -9.61 -1.72
CA LYS A 226 34.19 -10.28 -3.01
C LYS A 226 33.12 -9.57 -3.85
N SER A 227 32.39 -8.60 -3.28
CA SER A 227 31.36 -7.83 -3.98
C SER A 227 31.81 -6.43 -4.41
N VAL A 228 33.12 -6.17 -4.51
CA VAL A 228 33.60 -5.10 -5.38
C VAL A 228 33.32 -5.55 -6.82
N PRO A 229 32.57 -4.79 -7.64
CA PRO A 229 32.38 -5.14 -9.04
C PRO A 229 33.75 -5.13 -9.70
N ILE A 230 34.31 -6.31 -9.97
CA ILE A 230 35.43 -6.45 -10.89
C ILE A 230 34.94 -5.86 -12.22
N PRO A 231 35.56 -4.80 -12.77
CA PRO A 231 35.24 -4.32 -14.10
C PRO A 231 35.42 -5.50 -15.06
N LYS A 232 34.38 -5.84 -15.83
CA LYS A 232 34.44 -6.89 -16.85
C LYS A 232 35.59 -6.60 -17.82
N LYS A 233 36.72 -7.29 -17.63
CA LYS A 233 37.62 -7.75 -18.70
C LYS A 233 38.66 -8.69 -18.12
N ASP A 234 38.64 -9.92 -18.61
CA ASP A 234 39.77 -10.85 -18.65
C ASP A 234 40.46 -11.16 -17.31
N ALA A 235 39.80 -11.98 -16.47
CA ALA A 235 40.51 -12.75 -15.45
C ALA A 235 40.33 -14.25 -15.76
N PRO A 236 41.42 -15.00 -16.03
CA PRO A 236 41.32 -16.45 -16.26
C PRO A 236 40.86 -17.17 -15.00
N MET A 237 39.97 -18.16 -15.14
CA MET A 237 39.44 -18.95 -14.03
C MET A 237 40.59 -19.59 -13.23
N GLU A 238 40.72 -19.23 -11.96
CA GLU A 238 41.58 -19.97 -11.04
C GLU A 238 40.94 -21.34 -10.74
N THR A 239 41.66 -22.40 -11.10
CA THR A 239 41.32 -23.78 -10.82
C THR A 239 41.63 -24.09 -9.36
N PHE A 240 40.60 -24.39 -8.56
CA PHE A 240 40.78 -24.89 -7.21
C PHE A 240 41.47 -26.27 -7.26
N THR A 241 42.66 -26.37 -6.68
CA THR A 241 43.34 -27.66 -6.45
C THR A 241 43.16 -28.07 -5.00
N GLU A 242 42.33 -29.08 -4.78
CA GLU A 242 42.18 -29.72 -3.47
C GLU A 242 43.29 -30.77 -3.31
N LYS A 243 44.32 -30.48 -2.49
CA LYS A 243 45.33 -31.48 -2.12
C LYS A 243 44.81 -32.35 -0.98
N ARG A 244 44.24 -33.50 -1.31
CA ARG A 244 44.00 -34.57 -0.33
C ARG A 244 45.28 -35.41 -0.18
N ARG A 245 45.83 -35.49 1.04
CA ARG A 245 46.89 -36.46 1.37
C ARG A 245 46.26 -37.82 1.64
N ALA A 246 46.67 -38.83 0.90
CA ALA A 246 46.67 -40.24 1.32
C ALA A 246 47.67 -41.00 0.44
N ASP A 247 48.36 -41.95 1.05
CA ASP A 247 49.55 -42.61 0.56
C ASP A 247 49.33 -43.50 -0.68
N GLY A 248 50.40 -43.67 -1.46
CA GLY A 248 50.50 -44.76 -2.44
C GLY A 248 50.04 -44.44 -3.87
N ASN A 249 50.98 -43.96 -4.67
CA ASN A 249 51.15 -44.21 -6.12
C ASN A 249 49.89 -44.49 -6.98
N LEU A 250 49.34 -43.44 -7.62
CA LEU A 250 48.79 -43.38 -9.00
C LEU A 250 47.87 -42.16 -9.15
N SER A 251 48.35 -41.11 -9.80
CA SER A 251 47.59 -39.90 -10.12
C SER A 251 46.64 -40.11 -11.30
N TYR A 252 45.33 -40.09 -11.07
CA TYR A 252 44.32 -39.93 -12.13
C TYR A 252 43.72 -38.52 -12.08
N THR A 253 43.89 -37.76 -13.15
CA THR A 253 43.23 -36.46 -13.38
C THR A 253 41.95 -36.68 -14.18
N GLY A 254 40.79 -36.45 -13.55
CA GLY A 254 39.49 -36.48 -14.22
C GLY A 254 38.86 -35.10 -14.27
N THR A 255 38.82 -34.48 -15.46
CA THR A 255 38.02 -33.27 -15.72
C THR A 255 36.58 -33.66 -16.01
N ARG A 256 35.64 -33.36 -15.09
CA ARG A 256 34.20 -33.50 -15.37
C ARG A 256 33.64 -32.16 -15.83
N THR A 257 33.67 -31.92 -17.13
CA THR A 257 32.98 -30.81 -17.80
C THR A 257 31.47 -31.09 -17.76
N ARG A 258 30.71 -30.37 -16.93
CA ARG A 258 29.24 -30.36 -17.06
C ARG A 258 28.89 -29.25 -18.04
N TYR A 259 28.77 -29.59 -19.33
CA TYR A 259 28.23 -28.70 -20.34
C TYR A 259 26.79 -28.33 -19.97
N GLY A 260 26.55 -27.03 -19.74
CA GLY A 260 25.26 -26.42 -19.98
C GLY A 260 25.21 -26.00 -21.45
N ALA A 261 24.24 -26.53 -22.18
CA ALA A 261 23.81 -25.97 -23.45
C ALA A 261 22.28 -25.81 -23.37
N GLY A 262 21.83 -24.57 -23.37
CA GLY A 262 20.42 -24.24 -23.65
C GLY A 262 20.19 -24.16 -25.15
N ALA A 263 18.94 -24.39 -25.55
CA ALA A 263 18.20 -23.78 -26.67
C ALA A 263 17.07 -24.73 -27.08
N GLY A 264 15.83 -24.24 -27.01
CA GLY A 264 14.59 -24.95 -27.33
C GLY A 264 13.44 -24.35 -26.55
#